data_AF-A0A0F7RTV0-F1
#
_entry.id   AF-A0A0F7RTV0-F1
#
_cell.length_a   1.000
_cell.length_b   1.000
_cell.length_c   1.000
_cell.angle_alpha   90.00
_cell.angle_beta   90.00
_cell.angle_gamma   90.00
#
_symmetry.space_group_name_H-M   'P 1'
#
loop_
_entity.id
_entity.type
_entity.pdbx_description
1 polymer ?
#
loop_
_entity_poly.entity_id
_entity_poly.type
_entity_poly.pdbx_seq_one_letter_code
_entity_poly.pdbx_strand_id
1 'polypeptide(L)'
;MLRTVLRSAVRAPNVSITRRSFAVSSTTFRPSLDTSTSSSTTTTPPLPPGAKKVGKKEGTIASVFATLSGGTLEDALPDRFAELKRSIVTSSSHAEHLQRSWRSVLSSLSARVDETIRLGGQCIPEIDFPSDSAKVGPVNEWTDAATFNAIKDRGVAVIRNVIPREQALQWKQDIRAYASRNNAKGFPEDNPQVYELYWSPSQLQARSHPNLLTTCERFLQLFHNPSSTTSVETACSLDHPLTYVDRLRIRQPGDAQFALGPHIDGGGVERWECESFRALWRNILLENSTWQSHDPWSLGENGERMTAKTDMYDGPGQCGVFRPLQGWLSMSSTSQNEGTLKVLPFLHEST
;
A
#
# COMPACT_ATOMS: atom_id res chain seq x y z
N MET A 1 64.68 6.20 19.77
CA MET A 1 64.58 7.61 19.32
C MET A 1 63.66 7.62 18.10
N LEU A 2 62.35 7.78 18.25
CA LEU A 2 61.56 9.02 18.46
C LEU A 2 61.56 10.00 17.27
N ARG A 3 60.31 10.28 16.83
CA ARG A 3 59.74 11.52 16.25
C ARG A 3 59.53 11.56 14.72
N THR A 4 58.28 11.46 14.24
CA THR A 4 57.24 12.53 14.05
C THR A 4 57.59 13.36 12.80
N VAL A 5 56.73 13.52 11.78
CA VAL A 5 55.64 14.52 11.74
C VAL A 5 54.56 14.13 10.70
N LEU A 6 53.32 14.04 11.19
CA LEU A 6 52.05 14.20 10.48
C LEU A 6 51.81 15.66 10.05
N ARG A 7 51.27 15.88 8.84
CA ARG A 7 50.42 17.00 8.36
C ARG A 7 50.17 16.69 6.87
N SER A 8 48.96 16.54 6.33
CA SER A 8 47.81 17.45 6.36
C SER A 8 46.59 16.67 5.84
N ALA A 9 45.59 16.43 6.69
CA ALA A 9 44.23 16.08 6.25
C ALA A 9 43.37 17.33 6.41
N VAL A 10 42.81 17.81 5.32
CA VAL A 10 41.88 18.95 5.30
C VAL A 10 40.61 18.54 6.03
N ARG A 11 40.28 19.30 7.06
CA ARG A 11 39.12 19.14 7.94
C ARG A 11 37.85 19.49 7.16
N ALA A 12 36.94 18.53 6.97
CA ALA A 12 35.60 18.80 6.47
C ALA A 12 34.85 19.74 7.43
N PRO A 13 33.99 20.66 6.94
CA PRO A 13 33.32 21.62 7.79
C PRO A 13 32.29 20.93 8.69
N ASN A 14 32.32 21.28 9.98
CA ASN A 14 31.30 20.92 10.96
C ASN A 14 29.95 21.49 10.54
N VAL A 15 29.05 20.64 10.06
CA VAL A 15 27.64 20.97 9.92
C VAL A 15 27.01 20.83 11.31
N SER A 16 26.73 21.98 11.93
CA SER A 16 25.92 22.08 13.14
C SER A 16 24.52 21.53 12.84
N ILE A 17 24.20 20.36 13.40
CA ILE A 17 22.83 19.85 13.41
C ILE A 17 22.07 20.64 14.49
N THR A 18 21.52 21.79 14.10
CA THR A 18 20.45 22.40 14.88
C THR A 18 19.26 21.45 14.88
N ARG A 19 19.00 20.81 16.03
CA ARG A 19 17.72 20.17 16.34
C ARG A 19 16.61 21.21 16.11
N ARG A 20 15.89 21.10 15.00
CA ARG A 20 14.58 21.75 14.88
C ARG A 20 13.65 21.04 15.86
N SER A 21 13.37 21.69 16.98
CA SER A 21 12.21 21.37 17.80
C SER A 21 10.97 21.55 16.94
N PHE A 22 10.20 20.49 16.75
CA PHE A 22 8.82 20.63 16.30
C PHE A 22 8.04 21.22 17.47
N ALA A 23 7.94 22.55 17.52
CA ALA A 23 6.94 23.21 18.33
C ALA A 23 5.58 22.83 17.74
N VAL A 24 4.87 21.93 18.42
CA VAL A 24 3.46 21.68 18.16
C VAL A 24 2.73 22.97 18.53
N SER A 25 2.43 23.80 17.53
CA SER A 25 1.42 24.84 17.68
C SER A 25 0.12 24.11 17.97
N SER A 26 -0.43 24.30 19.16
CA SER A 26 -1.74 23.81 19.55
C SER A 26 -2.81 24.61 18.80
N THR A 27 -2.95 24.36 17.51
CA THR A 27 -4.12 24.79 16.75
C THR A 27 -5.25 23.86 17.19
N THR A 28 -6.10 24.37 18.07
CA THR A 28 -7.31 23.68 18.52
C THR A 28 -8.17 23.36 17.30
N PHE A 29 -8.14 22.12 16.82
CA PHE A 29 -9.15 21.63 15.90
C PHE A 29 -10.49 21.71 16.63
N ARG A 30 -11.30 22.71 16.30
CA ARG A 30 -12.71 22.71 16.70
C ARG A 30 -13.39 21.58 15.94
N PRO A 31 -14.00 20.59 16.61
CA PRO A 31 -14.94 19.70 15.95
C PRO A 31 -16.07 20.59 15.43
N SER A 32 -16.29 20.64 14.12
CA SER A 32 -17.52 21.21 13.56
C SER A 32 -18.66 20.24 13.85
N LEU A 33 -19.11 20.22 15.10
CA LEU A 33 -20.32 19.55 15.57
C LEU A 33 -21.26 20.63 16.12
N ASP A 34 -21.48 21.69 15.35
CA ASP A 34 -22.63 22.56 15.55
C ASP A 34 -23.51 22.46 14.30
N THR A 35 -24.65 21.79 14.42
CA THR A 35 -25.98 22.39 14.14
C THR A 35 -27.13 21.37 14.22
N SER A 36 -28.17 21.82 14.95
CA SER A 36 -29.59 21.45 14.99
C SER A 36 -30.02 20.03 14.60
N THR A 37 -30.58 19.33 15.60
CA THR A 37 -31.42 18.14 15.46
C THR A 37 -32.68 18.43 14.65
N SER A 38 -32.74 17.92 13.41
CA SER A 38 -34.01 17.61 12.74
C SER A 38 -34.02 16.12 12.41
N SER A 39 -34.98 15.39 12.99
CA SER A 39 -35.21 13.98 12.71
C SER A 39 -35.70 13.81 11.27
N SER A 40 -34.82 13.37 10.38
CA SER A 40 -35.19 12.84 9.06
C SER A 40 -34.69 11.40 8.95
N THR A 41 -35.59 10.52 8.53
CA THR A 41 -35.36 9.09 8.25
C THR A 41 -34.05 8.86 7.48
N THR A 42 -33.15 8.07 8.09
CA THR A 42 -31.83 7.69 7.58
C THR A 42 -31.96 6.87 6.30
N THR A 43 -31.82 7.53 5.16
CA THR A 43 -31.60 6.89 3.85
C THR A 43 -30.24 7.32 3.33
N THR A 44 -29.44 6.36 2.84
CA THR A 44 -28.16 6.64 2.19
C THR A 44 -28.38 7.63 1.04
N PRO A 45 -27.67 8.77 0.99
CA PRO A 45 -27.88 9.74 -0.08
C PRO A 45 -27.58 9.11 -1.46
N PRO A 46 -28.35 9.46 -2.50
CA PRO A 46 -28.21 8.84 -3.81
C PRO A 46 -26.84 9.14 -4.41
N LEU A 47 -26.23 8.11 -5.01
CA LEU A 47 -24.98 8.24 -5.76
C LEU A 47 -25.17 9.22 -6.92
N PRO A 48 -24.14 10.02 -7.27
CA PRO A 48 -24.15 10.73 -8.54
C PRO A 48 -24.35 9.72 -9.70
N PRO A 49 -25.07 10.10 -10.76
CA PRO A 49 -25.31 9.20 -11.88
C PRO A 49 -23.99 8.68 -12.44
N GLY A 50 -23.89 7.35 -12.57
CA GLY A 50 -22.68 6.69 -13.05
C GLY A 50 -22.29 7.23 -14.43
N ALA A 51 -21.09 7.79 -14.54
CA ALA A 51 -20.52 8.16 -15.82
C ALA A 51 -20.48 6.93 -16.72
N LYS A 52 -20.90 7.07 -17.99
CA LYS A 52 -20.69 6.03 -19.00
C LYS A 52 -19.19 5.71 -19.03
N LYS A 53 -18.82 4.42 -18.95
CA LYS A 53 -17.43 3.95 -19.05
C LYS A 53 -16.85 4.29 -20.42
N VAL A 54 -16.44 5.53 -20.61
CA VAL A 54 -15.48 5.95 -21.64
C VAL A 54 -14.11 5.53 -21.11
N GLY A 55 -13.23 4.99 -21.96
CA GLY A 55 -11.87 4.66 -21.53
C GLY A 55 -11.19 5.88 -20.88
N LYS A 56 -10.48 5.66 -19.76
CA LYS A 56 -9.78 6.74 -19.06
C LYS A 56 -8.81 7.44 -20.00
N LYS A 57 -8.68 8.76 -19.87
CA LYS A 57 -7.71 9.54 -20.65
C LYS A 57 -6.29 9.07 -20.30
N GLU A 58 -5.43 8.97 -21.32
CA GLU A 58 -4.00 8.73 -21.14
C GLU A 58 -3.40 9.82 -20.23
N GLY A 59 -2.58 9.42 -19.26
CA GLY A 59 -1.96 10.31 -18.28
C GLY A 59 -0.65 9.74 -17.75
N THR A 60 0.08 10.53 -16.96
CA THR A 60 1.34 10.10 -16.32
C THR A 60 1.13 9.87 -14.83
N ILE A 61 2.11 9.29 -14.14
CA ILE A 61 2.07 9.13 -12.68
C ILE A 61 1.82 10.46 -11.93
N ALA A 62 2.21 11.60 -12.50
CA ALA A 62 1.99 12.92 -11.88
C ALA A 62 0.50 13.30 -11.82
N SER A 63 -0.33 12.86 -12.77
CA SER A 63 -1.77 13.13 -12.73
C SER A 63 -2.54 12.27 -11.74
N VAL A 64 -1.89 11.24 -11.17
CA VAL A 64 -2.51 10.29 -10.25
C VAL A 64 -2.41 10.75 -8.79
N PHE A 65 -1.31 11.39 -8.42
CA PHE A 65 -1.04 11.74 -7.03
C PHE A 65 -1.18 13.24 -6.79
N ALA A 66 -2.09 13.61 -5.89
CA ALA A 66 -2.32 15.01 -5.49
C ALA A 66 -1.03 15.72 -5.01
N THR A 67 -0.15 15.00 -4.32
CA THR A 67 1.15 15.49 -3.87
C THR A 67 2.12 15.79 -5.01
N LEU A 68 1.94 15.18 -6.19
CA LEU A 68 2.75 15.47 -7.38
C LEU A 68 2.09 16.52 -8.29
N SER A 69 0.76 16.66 -8.23
CA SER A 69 0.01 17.63 -9.03
C SER A 69 -0.11 19.02 -8.37
N GLY A 70 0.42 19.20 -7.16
CA GLY A 70 0.39 20.48 -6.43
C GLY A 70 -0.97 20.80 -5.80
N GLY A 71 -1.87 19.83 -5.67
CA GLY A 71 -3.15 20.01 -4.99
C GLY A 71 -2.98 20.15 -3.48
N THR A 72 -3.74 21.06 -2.85
CA THR A 72 -3.81 21.18 -1.40
C THR A 72 -4.92 20.28 -0.86
N LEU A 73 -4.70 19.66 0.30
CA LEU A 73 -5.67 18.81 1.01
C LEU A 73 -6.76 19.64 1.71
N GLU A 74 -6.89 20.92 1.35
CA GLU A 74 -7.57 21.97 2.10
C GLU A 74 -9.03 22.16 1.67
N ASP A 75 -9.42 21.61 0.53
CA ASP A 75 -10.81 21.65 0.08
C ASP A 75 -11.65 20.68 0.90
N ALA A 76 -12.65 21.22 1.61
CA ALA A 76 -13.63 20.42 2.31
C ALA A 76 -14.37 19.51 1.31
N LEU A 77 -14.48 18.23 1.64
CA LEU A 77 -15.34 17.32 0.90
C LEU A 77 -16.81 17.80 1.00
N PRO A 78 -17.66 17.54 -0.02
CA PRO A 78 -19.06 17.95 0.00
C PRO A 78 -19.84 17.49 1.25
N ASP A 79 -20.83 18.27 1.68
CA ASP A 79 -21.61 18.06 2.93
C ASP A 79 -22.21 16.66 3.08
N ARG A 80 -22.50 15.96 1.97
CA ARG A 80 -22.97 14.56 1.99
C ARG A 80 -22.01 13.61 2.73
N PHE A 81 -20.72 13.92 2.84
CA PHE A 81 -19.80 13.12 3.65
C PHE A 81 -19.99 13.32 5.16
N ALA A 82 -20.51 14.48 5.59
CA ALA A 82 -20.98 14.67 6.96
C ALA A 82 -22.27 13.86 7.20
N GLU A 83 -23.18 13.79 6.22
CA GLU A 83 -24.35 12.92 6.26
C GLU A 83 -23.97 11.44 6.34
N LEU A 84 -22.98 10.99 5.55
CA LEU A 84 -22.45 9.62 5.61
C LEU A 84 -21.89 9.30 7.01
N LYS A 85 -21.15 10.21 7.63
CA LYS A 85 -20.67 10.01 9.01
C LYS A 85 -21.84 9.84 9.99
N ARG A 86 -22.88 10.66 9.85
CA ARG A 86 -24.12 10.56 10.66
C ARG A 86 -24.88 9.26 10.40
N SER A 87 -24.88 8.74 9.17
CA SER A 87 -25.55 7.47 8.86
C SER A 87 -24.80 6.25 9.40
N ILE A 88 -23.47 6.35 9.57
CA ILE A 88 -22.66 5.28 10.17
C ILE A 88 -22.85 5.25 11.69
N VAL A 89 -22.88 6.41 12.36
CA VAL A 89 -23.05 6.50 13.82
C VAL A 89 -24.54 6.53 14.18
N THR A 90 -25.07 5.36 14.52
CA THR A 90 -26.51 5.13 14.69
C THR A 90 -27.08 5.50 16.07
N SER A 91 -26.25 5.63 17.10
CA SER A 91 -26.69 5.90 18.48
C SER A 91 -25.55 6.49 19.33
N SER A 92 -25.88 7.00 20.52
CA SER A 92 -24.88 7.46 21.49
C SER A 92 -24.00 6.32 22.00
N SER A 93 -24.58 5.14 22.25
CA SER A 93 -23.82 3.93 22.65
C SER A 93 -22.83 3.51 21.56
N HIS A 94 -23.21 3.66 20.30
CA HIS A 94 -22.35 3.33 19.17
C HIS A 94 -21.19 4.32 19.07
N ALA A 95 -21.47 5.62 19.24
CA ALA A 95 -20.42 6.64 19.30
C ALA A 95 -19.42 6.35 20.44
N GLU A 96 -19.90 5.98 21.62
CA GLU A 96 -19.05 5.59 22.76
C GLU A 96 -18.23 4.31 22.47
N HIS A 97 -18.83 3.33 21.81
CA HIS A 97 -18.12 2.13 21.34
C HIS A 97 -16.96 2.52 20.41
N LEU A 98 -17.22 3.30 19.35
CA LEU A 98 -16.18 3.73 18.40
C LEU A 98 -15.08 4.53 19.08
N GLN A 99 -15.41 5.41 20.02
CA GLN A 99 -14.41 6.16 20.80
C GLN A 99 -13.54 5.24 21.66
N ARG A 100 -14.12 4.23 22.31
CA ARG A 100 -13.35 3.25 23.10
C ARG A 100 -12.46 2.40 22.20
N SER A 101 -12.99 1.89 21.09
CA SER A 101 -12.22 1.14 20.08
C SER A 101 -11.05 1.98 19.55
N TRP A 102 -11.28 3.25 19.21
CA TRP A 102 -10.24 4.17 18.76
C TRP A 102 -9.13 4.37 19.80
N ARG A 103 -9.47 4.60 21.08
CA ARG A 103 -8.46 4.72 22.14
C ARG A 103 -7.66 3.42 22.31
N SER A 104 -8.31 2.27 22.16
CA SER A 104 -7.64 0.96 22.21
C SER A 104 -6.66 0.77 21.04
N VAL A 105 -7.06 1.12 19.81
CA VAL A 105 -6.18 1.10 18.63
C VAL A 105 -4.97 2.01 18.85
N LEU A 106 -5.17 3.24 19.33
CA LEU A 106 -4.07 4.18 19.61
C LEU A 106 -3.08 3.64 20.65
N SER A 107 -3.57 2.93 21.67
CA SER A 107 -2.70 2.29 22.66
C SER A 107 -1.87 1.16 22.03
N SER A 108 -2.46 0.31 21.19
CA SER A 108 -1.72 -0.74 20.48
C SER A 108 -0.69 -0.13 19.53
N LEU A 109 -1.11 0.84 18.74
CA LEU A 109 -0.28 1.53 17.77
C LEU A 109 0.94 2.18 18.42
N SER A 110 0.81 2.80 19.60
CA SER A 110 1.95 3.36 20.33
C SER A 110 3.03 2.32 20.61
N ALA A 111 2.65 1.14 21.10
CA ALA A 111 3.59 0.06 21.38
C ALA A 111 4.26 -0.47 20.10
N ARG A 112 3.51 -0.57 19.00
CA ARG A 112 4.02 -1.02 17.69
C ARG A 112 4.98 -0.02 17.06
N VAL A 113 4.71 1.28 17.23
CA VAL A 113 5.62 2.35 16.82
C VAL A 113 6.92 2.28 17.59
N ASP A 114 6.88 2.15 18.92
CA ASP A 114 8.08 2.03 19.75
C ASP A 114 8.93 0.81 19.36
N GLU A 115 8.28 -0.33 19.12
CA GLU A 115 8.94 -1.54 18.63
C GLU A 115 9.63 -1.31 17.28
N THR A 116 8.96 -0.63 16.35
CA THR A 116 9.50 -0.36 15.00
C THR A 116 10.65 0.65 15.03
N ILE A 117 10.58 1.65 15.90
CA ILE A 117 11.70 2.57 16.13
C ILE A 117 12.92 1.78 16.61
N ARG A 118 12.73 0.84 17.54
CA ARG A 118 13.80 0.01 18.10
C ARG A 118 14.39 -0.96 17.07
N LEU A 119 13.56 -1.62 16.26
CA LEU A 119 14.00 -2.64 15.28
C LEU A 119 14.46 -2.04 13.95
N GLY A 120 13.97 -0.87 13.56
CA GLY A 120 14.19 -0.30 12.24
C GLY A 120 13.75 -1.28 11.13
N GLY A 121 14.57 -1.42 10.08
CA GLY A 121 14.27 -2.33 8.97
C GLY A 121 14.22 -3.82 9.35
N GLN A 122 14.74 -4.21 10.51
CA GLN A 122 14.75 -5.60 10.97
C GLN A 122 13.37 -6.11 11.37
N CYS A 123 12.36 -5.23 11.49
CA CYS A 123 10.97 -5.65 11.71
C CYS A 123 10.31 -6.25 10.45
N ILE A 124 10.91 -6.08 9.28
CA ILE A 124 10.41 -6.64 8.02
C ILE A 124 10.95 -8.06 7.87
N PRO A 125 10.09 -9.10 7.84
CA PRO A 125 10.55 -10.47 7.70
C PRO A 125 11.18 -10.69 6.32
N GLU A 126 12.28 -11.41 6.31
CA GLU A 126 13.05 -11.77 5.12
C GLU A 126 13.14 -13.29 5.02
N ILE A 127 12.80 -13.85 3.86
CA ILE A 127 12.81 -15.29 3.58
C ILE A 127 13.49 -15.56 2.24
N ASP A 128 13.97 -16.78 2.04
CA ASP A 128 14.49 -17.25 0.76
C ASP A 128 13.41 -17.96 -0.05
N PHE A 129 13.42 -17.74 -1.36
CA PHE A 129 12.66 -18.58 -2.28
C PHE A 129 13.28 -20.00 -2.32
N PRO A 130 12.50 -21.07 -2.14
CA PRO A 130 13.02 -22.45 -2.09
C PRO A 130 13.33 -22.98 -3.50
N SER A 131 14.37 -22.42 -4.13
CA SER A 131 14.76 -22.70 -5.53
C SER A 131 15.11 -24.16 -5.81
N ASP A 132 15.55 -24.89 -4.79
CA ASP A 132 16.08 -26.25 -4.94
C ASP A 132 14.99 -27.32 -4.89
N SER A 133 13.73 -26.93 -4.65
CA SER A 133 12.61 -27.84 -4.54
C SER A 133 11.99 -28.15 -5.90
N ALA A 134 11.83 -29.44 -6.22
CA ALA A 134 11.12 -29.88 -7.43
C ALA A 134 9.65 -29.42 -7.45
N LYS A 135 9.06 -29.22 -6.27
CA LYS A 135 7.74 -28.61 -6.07
C LYS A 135 7.81 -27.68 -4.87
N VAL A 136 7.41 -26.43 -5.05
CA VAL A 136 7.39 -25.44 -3.98
C VAL A 136 6.08 -25.53 -3.19
N GLY A 137 6.18 -25.88 -1.90
CA GLY A 137 5.08 -25.96 -0.95
C GLY A 137 4.56 -24.59 -0.48
N PRO A 138 3.58 -24.53 0.44
CA PRO A 138 3.04 -23.30 1.03
C PRO A 138 4.11 -22.50 1.80
N VAL A 139 3.86 -21.19 2.01
CA VAL A 139 4.84 -20.24 2.58
C VAL A 139 5.34 -20.65 3.98
N ASN A 140 4.52 -21.33 4.78
CA ASN A 140 4.90 -21.83 6.11
C ASN A 140 5.95 -22.96 6.06
N GLU A 141 6.23 -23.53 4.89
CA GLU A 141 7.31 -24.50 4.67
C GLU A 141 8.62 -23.83 4.20
N TRP A 142 8.58 -22.55 3.85
CA TRP A 142 9.76 -21.82 3.34
C TRP A 142 10.64 -21.28 4.48
N THR A 143 10.09 -21.19 5.69
CA THR A 143 10.72 -20.54 6.83
C THR A 143 10.19 -21.13 8.14
N ASP A 144 10.77 -20.73 9.26
CA ASP A 144 10.32 -21.15 10.58
C ASP A 144 8.97 -20.51 10.97
N ALA A 145 8.31 -21.08 11.97
CA ALA A 145 6.99 -20.63 12.41
C ALA A 145 6.97 -19.18 12.93
N ALA A 146 8.05 -18.70 13.55
CA ALA A 146 8.11 -17.34 14.06
C ALA A 146 8.20 -16.32 12.92
N THR A 147 9.04 -16.59 11.91
CA THR A 147 9.15 -15.77 10.71
C THR A 147 7.87 -15.80 9.87
N PHE A 148 7.23 -16.96 9.73
CA PHE A 148 5.92 -17.06 9.06
C PHE A 148 4.85 -16.21 9.76
N ASN A 149 4.77 -16.28 11.09
CA ASN A 149 3.84 -15.45 11.86
C ASN A 149 4.17 -13.96 11.73
N ALA A 150 5.45 -13.59 11.66
CA ALA A 150 5.86 -12.20 11.42
C ALA A 150 5.40 -11.70 10.04
N ILE A 151 5.39 -12.54 8.99
CA ILE A 151 4.83 -12.16 7.68
C ILE A 151 3.34 -11.82 7.83
N LYS A 152 2.57 -12.66 8.52
CA LYS A 152 1.14 -12.44 8.73
C LYS A 152 0.83 -11.21 9.59
N ASP A 153 1.64 -10.97 10.63
CA ASP A 153 1.50 -9.83 11.55
C ASP A 153 1.90 -8.50 10.92
N ARG A 154 2.98 -8.48 10.12
CA ARG A 154 3.54 -7.26 9.52
C ARG A 154 2.88 -6.91 8.19
N GLY A 155 2.28 -7.88 7.50
CA GLY A 155 1.63 -7.67 6.19
C GLY A 155 2.61 -7.36 5.06
N VAL A 156 3.89 -7.70 5.23
CA VAL A 156 4.97 -7.40 4.28
C VAL A 156 6.08 -8.42 4.47
N ALA A 157 6.76 -8.78 3.38
CA ALA A 157 7.92 -9.66 3.40
C ALA A 157 8.92 -9.28 2.29
N VAL A 158 10.20 -9.55 2.53
CA VAL A 158 11.23 -9.57 1.50
C VAL A 158 11.51 -11.03 1.14
N ILE A 159 11.42 -11.35 -0.16
CA ILE A 159 11.68 -12.70 -0.67
C ILE A 159 12.96 -12.65 -1.49
N ARG A 160 14.02 -13.27 -0.97
CA ARG A 160 15.34 -13.33 -1.60
C ARG A 160 15.38 -14.45 -2.62
N ASN A 161 16.29 -14.30 -3.58
CA ASN A 161 16.65 -15.37 -4.51
C ASN A 161 15.50 -15.91 -5.39
N VAL A 162 14.40 -15.15 -5.55
CA VAL A 162 13.29 -15.51 -6.47
C VAL A 162 13.80 -15.62 -7.91
N ILE A 163 14.65 -14.67 -8.33
CA ILE A 163 15.25 -14.62 -9.66
C ILE A 163 16.77 -14.54 -9.49
N PRO A 164 17.57 -15.28 -10.29
CA PRO A 164 19.01 -15.14 -10.31
C PRO A 164 19.43 -13.68 -10.55
N ARG A 165 20.38 -13.19 -9.76
CA ARG A 165 20.81 -11.78 -9.79
C ARG A 165 21.20 -11.32 -11.19
N GLU A 166 21.95 -12.15 -11.92
CA GLU A 166 22.42 -11.83 -13.27
C GLU A 166 21.25 -11.66 -14.26
N GLN A 167 20.24 -12.52 -14.17
CA GLN A 167 19.04 -12.43 -15.00
C GLN A 167 18.27 -11.12 -14.74
N ALA A 168 18.07 -10.77 -13.46
CA ALA A 168 17.38 -9.52 -13.10
C ALA A 168 18.16 -8.27 -13.55
N LEU A 169 19.50 -8.30 -13.47
CA LEU A 169 20.36 -7.22 -13.98
C LEU A 169 20.34 -7.14 -15.51
N GLN A 170 20.33 -8.27 -16.21
CA GLN A 170 20.22 -8.31 -17.67
C GLN A 170 18.90 -7.72 -18.13
N TRP A 171 17.77 -8.11 -17.52
CA TRP A 171 16.46 -7.53 -17.82
C TRP A 171 16.44 -6.02 -17.66
N LYS A 172 17.10 -5.45 -16.65
CA LYS A 172 17.22 -3.99 -16.53
C LYS A 172 17.94 -3.36 -17.73
N GLN A 173 19.03 -3.97 -18.21
CA GLN A 173 19.76 -3.45 -19.36
C GLN A 173 18.94 -3.56 -20.64
N ASP A 174 18.26 -4.67 -20.84
CA ASP A 174 17.36 -4.88 -21.97
C ASP A 174 16.21 -3.87 -21.98
N ILE A 175 15.62 -3.58 -20.81
CA ILE A 175 14.59 -2.54 -20.65
C ILE A 175 15.14 -1.17 -21.00
N ARG A 176 16.35 -0.81 -20.55
CA ARG A 176 16.99 0.47 -20.92
C ARG A 176 17.22 0.58 -22.41
N ALA A 177 17.74 -0.48 -23.03
CA ALA A 177 17.98 -0.52 -24.47
C ALA A 177 16.67 -0.45 -25.27
N TYR A 178 15.62 -1.15 -24.81
CA TYR A 178 14.28 -1.09 -25.39
C TYR A 178 13.68 0.31 -25.26
N ALA A 179 13.77 0.93 -24.08
CA ALA A 179 13.26 2.27 -23.83
C ALA A 179 13.93 3.31 -24.74
N SER A 180 15.26 3.24 -24.88
CA SER A 180 16.04 4.13 -25.74
C SER A 180 15.70 3.95 -27.22
N ARG A 181 15.61 2.71 -27.71
CA ARG A 181 15.27 2.43 -29.13
C ARG A 181 13.88 2.91 -29.52
N ASN A 182 12.95 3.02 -28.57
CA ASN A 182 11.56 3.35 -28.82
C ASN A 182 11.14 4.74 -28.30
N ASN A 183 12.08 5.57 -27.84
CA ASN A 183 11.80 6.87 -27.23
C ASN A 183 10.68 6.79 -26.18
N ALA A 184 10.80 5.83 -25.25
CA ALA A 184 9.76 5.55 -24.28
C ALA A 184 9.44 6.78 -23.42
N LYS A 185 8.14 7.08 -23.27
CA LYS A 185 7.65 8.11 -22.35
C LYS A 185 7.92 7.71 -20.90
N GLY A 186 8.05 8.71 -20.04
CA GLY A 186 8.12 8.50 -18.61
C GLY A 186 8.11 9.80 -17.82
N PHE A 187 8.26 9.66 -16.51
CA PHE A 187 8.36 10.78 -15.58
C PHE A 187 9.68 10.71 -14.80
N PRO A 188 10.35 11.86 -14.57
CA PRO A 188 10.19 13.15 -15.27
C PRO A 188 10.36 13.02 -16.79
N GLU A 189 9.83 13.97 -17.58
CA GLU A 189 9.85 13.89 -19.06
C GLU A 189 11.26 13.99 -19.65
N ASP A 190 12.09 14.87 -19.08
CA ASP A 190 13.47 15.13 -19.48
C ASP A 190 14.47 14.08 -18.95
N ASN A 191 14.10 13.39 -17.88
CA ASN A 191 14.89 12.30 -17.29
C ASN A 191 13.98 11.15 -16.81
N PRO A 192 13.45 10.33 -17.74
CA PRO A 192 12.51 9.25 -17.40
C PRO A 192 13.09 8.26 -16.40
N GLN A 193 12.43 8.15 -15.24
CA GLN A 193 12.76 7.18 -14.19
C GLN A 193 11.57 6.28 -13.86
N VAL A 194 10.34 6.77 -14.01
CA VAL A 194 9.12 5.96 -14.09
C VAL A 194 8.76 5.82 -15.55
N TYR A 195 8.95 4.64 -16.12
CA TYR A 195 8.71 4.41 -17.55
C TYR A 195 7.26 3.98 -17.77
N GLU A 196 6.60 4.61 -18.74
CA GLU A 196 5.28 4.22 -19.24
C GLU A 196 5.43 3.04 -20.23
N LEU A 197 6.11 1.99 -19.76
CA LEU A 197 6.37 0.74 -20.46
C LEU A 197 5.64 -0.39 -19.77
N TYR A 198 4.95 -1.19 -20.58
CA TYR A 198 4.03 -2.21 -20.10
C TYR A 198 4.36 -3.60 -20.66
N TRP A 199 4.83 -3.64 -21.91
CA TRP A 199 4.91 -4.87 -22.73
C TRP A 199 6.32 -5.16 -23.25
N SER A 200 7.37 -4.60 -22.63
CA SER A 200 8.74 -4.94 -23.05
C SER A 200 8.99 -6.45 -22.87
N PRO A 201 9.82 -7.08 -23.72
CA PRO A 201 10.11 -8.52 -23.60
C PRO A 201 10.57 -8.93 -22.21
N SER A 202 11.41 -8.13 -21.55
CA SER A 202 11.89 -8.42 -20.19
C SER A 202 10.80 -8.31 -19.12
N GLN A 203 9.85 -7.36 -19.24
CA GLN A 203 8.69 -7.32 -18.34
C GLN A 203 7.80 -8.55 -18.50
N LEU A 204 7.58 -9.00 -19.74
CA LEU A 204 6.82 -10.21 -20.02
C LEU A 204 7.51 -11.46 -19.45
N GLN A 205 8.81 -11.62 -19.73
CA GLN A 205 9.62 -12.73 -19.20
C GLN A 205 9.62 -12.77 -17.67
N ALA A 206 9.77 -11.63 -17.01
CA ALA A 206 9.74 -11.56 -15.55
C ALA A 206 8.38 -12.00 -14.99
N ARG A 207 7.28 -11.49 -15.55
CA ARG A 207 5.90 -11.83 -15.12
C ARG A 207 5.57 -13.30 -15.36
N SER A 208 6.07 -13.89 -16.43
CA SER A 208 5.86 -15.31 -16.75
C SER A 208 6.90 -16.24 -16.12
N HIS A 209 7.85 -15.73 -15.32
CA HIS A 209 8.90 -16.56 -14.74
C HIS A 209 8.29 -17.52 -13.70
N PRO A 210 8.58 -18.85 -13.78
CA PRO A 210 7.98 -19.85 -12.88
C PRO A 210 8.12 -19.51 -11.39
N ASN A 211 9.30 -19.06 -10.97
CA ASN A 211 9.53 -18.68 -9.56
C ASN A 211 8.68 -17.49 -9.12
N LEU A 212 8.48 -16.49 -9.99
CA LEU A 212 7.68 -15.32 -9.65
C LEU A 212 6.19 -15.68 -9.60
N LEU A 213 5.71 -16.47 -10.57
CA LEU A 213 4.34 -16.98 -10.57
C LEU A 213 4.05 -17.82 -9.32
N THR A 214 4.94 -18.76 -9.00
CA THR A 214 4.87 -19.58 -7.77
C THR A 214 4.84 -18.71 -6.52
N THR A 215 5.68 -17.67 -6.48
CA THR A 215 5.71 -16.73 -5.35
C THR A 215 4.38 -16.01 -5.19
N CYS A 216 3.82 -15.46 -6.28
CA CYS A 216 2.53 -14.79 -6.26
C CYS A 216 1.41 -15.74 -5.81
N GLU A 217 1.34 -16.94 -6.36
CA GLU A 217 0.35 -17.96 -5.99
C GLU A 217 0.42 -18.28 -4.50
N ARG A 218 1.61 -18.58 -3.98
CA ARG A 218 1.82 -19.00 -2.58
C ARG A 218 1.49 -17.89 -1.58
N PHE A 219 1.75 -16.63 -1.93
CA PHE A 219 1.37 -15.50 -1.10
C PHE A 219 -0.11 -15.15 -1.19
N LEU A 220 -0.77 -15.36 -2.34
CA LEU A 220 -2.22 -15.25 -2.45
C LEU A 220 -2.94 -16.29 -1.58
N GLN A 221 -2.39 -17.50 -1.48
CA GLN A 221 -2.91 -18.57 -0.61
C GLN A 221 -2.83 -18.26 0.89
N LEU A 222 -2.21 -17.15 1.31
CA LEU A 222 -2.30 -16.66 2.70
C LEU A 222 -3.69 -16.11 3.02
N PHE A 223 -4.47 -15.73 2.00
CA PHE A 223 -5.82 -15.19 2.16
C PHE A 223 -6.85 -16.30 2.39
N HIS A 224 -7.96 -15.91 2.99
CA HIS A 224 -9.12 -16.78 3.20
C HIS A 224 -10.25 -16.38 2.24
N ASN A 225 -10.74 -17.38 1.50
CA ASN A 225 -11.92 -17.22 0.64
C ASN A 225 -13.18 -16.87 1.47
N PRO A 226 -14.20 -16.27 0.84
CA PRO A 226 -15.50 -16.07 1.47
C PRO A 226 -16.09 -17.38 2.00
N SER A 227 -16.90 -17.30 3.05
CA SER A 227 -17.55 -18.47 3.65
C SER A 227 -18.67 -19.04 2.77
N SER A 228 -19.25 -18.21 1.91
CA SER A 228 -20.25 -18.64 0.93
C SER A 228 -20.02 -17.93 -0.40
N THR A 229 -19.96 -18.70 -1.48
CA THR A 229 -19.89 -18.18 -2.85
C THR A 229 -21.22 -18.46 -3.54
N THR A 230 -22.10 -17.46 -3.60
CA THR A 230 -23.43 -17.59 -4.19
C THR A 230 -23.54 -16.98 -5.59
N SER A 231 -22.51 -16.24 -6.03
CA SER A 231 -22.49 -15.51 -7.30
C SER A 231 -21.10 -15.51 -7.95
N VAL A 232 -21.05 -15.21 -9.25
CA VAL A 232 -19.80 -15.09 -10.01
C VAL A 232 -18.96 -13.90 -9.52
N GLU A 233 -19.60 -12.84 -9.04
CA GLU A 233 -18.98 -11.63 -8.49
C GLU A 233 -18.22 -11.91 -7.19
N THR A 234 -18.62 -12.96 -6.48
CA THR A 234 -17.99 -13.44 -5.23
C THR A 234 -17.09 -14.66 -5.45
N ALA A 235 -16.96 -15.14 -6.69
CA ALA A 235 -16.13 -16.29 -7.00
C ALA A 235 -14.66 -15.86 -7.19
N CYS A 236 -13.75 -16.49 -6.46
CA CYS A 236 -12.32 -16.28 -6.58
C CYS A 236 -11.54 -17.59 -6.51
N SER A 237 -10.34 -17.56 -7.10
CA SER A 237 -9.31 -18.57 -6.88
C SER A 237 -8.05 -17.88 -6.40
N LEU A 238 -7.50 -18.39 -5.29
CA LEU A 238 -6.20 -17.97 -4.77
C LEU A 238 -5.04 -18.78 -5.39
N ASP A 239 -5.36 -19.83 -6.16
CA ASP A 239 -4.39 -20.73 -6.80
C ASP A 239 -4.05 -20.31 -8.24
N HIS A 240 -4.88 -19.44 -8.84
CA HIS A 240 -4.75 -19.04 -10.23
C HIS A 240 -4.60 -17.51 -10.35
N PRO A 241 -3.41 -16.95 -10.05
CA PRO A 241 -3.17 -15.52 -10.18
C PRO A 241 -3.34 -15.04 -11.62
N LEU A 242 -3.94 -13.86 -11.78
CA LEU A 242 -3.95 -13.14 -13.06
C LEU A 242 -2.74 -12.22 -13.16
N THR A 243 -2.22 -12.04 -14.38
CA THR A 243 -1.15 -11.07 -14.63
C THR A 243 -1.73 -9.66 -14.73
N TYR A 244 -1.36 -8.80 -13.78
CA TYR A 244 -1.61 -7.36 -13.87
C TYR A 244 -0.39 -6.66 -14.49
N VAL A 245 -0.63 -5.89 -15.55
CA VAL A 245 0.42 -5.21 -16.30
C VAL A 245 0.58 -3.80 -15.77
N ASP A 246 1.70 -3.56 -15.09
CA ASP A 246 2.07 -2.27 -14.54
C ASP A 246 3.37 -1.74 -15.16
N ARG A 247 3.66 -0.48 -14.87
CA ARG A 247 4.87 0.26 -15.20
C ARG A 247 6.10 -0.31 -14.49
N LEU A 248 7.24 0.31 -14.74
CA LEU A 248 8.49 0.03 -14.03
C LEU A 248 9.19 1.32 -13.62
N ARG A 249 10.06 1.21 -12.61
CA ARG A 249 10.88 2.32 -12.14
C ARG A 249 12.36 1.97 -12.16
N ILE A 250 13.17 2.80 -12.82
CA ILE A 250 14.63 2.77 -12.79
C ILE A 250 15.10 4.13 -12.27
N ARG A 251 15.23 4.24 -10.95
CA ARG A 251 15.62 5.48 -10.27
C ARG A 251 17.13 5.70 -10.37
N GLN A 252 17.53 6.96 -10.60
CA GLN A 252 18.93 7.39 -10.59
C GLN A 252 19.33 7.89 -9.19
N PRO A 253 20.60 7.70 -8.78
CA PRO A 253 21.12 8.30 -7.56
C PRO A 253 20.94 9.83 -7.54
N GLY A 254 20.57 10.39 -6.39
CA GLY A 254 20.37 11.83 -6.22
C GLY A 254 19.00 12.36 -6.68
N ASP A 255 18.17 11.54 -7.33
CA ASP A 255 16.79 11.93 -7.67
C ASP A 255 15.97 12.18 -6.41
N ALA A 256 15.30 13.33 -6.34
CA ALA A 256 14.34 13.68 -5.29
C ALA A 256 12.96 14.06 -5.84
N GLN A 257 12.78 14.03 -7.17
CA GLN A 257 11.56 14.53 -7.82
C GLN A 257 10.38 13.57 -7.65
N PHE A 258 10.65 12.26 -7.55
CA PHE A 258 9.60 11.27 -7.29
C PHE A 258 9.55 10.89 -5.80
N ALA A 259 8.96 11.78 -5.00
CA ALA A 259 8.66 11.54 -3.59
C ALA A 259 7.15 11.57 -3.35
N LEU A 260 6.56 10.40 -3.09
CA LEU A 260 5.16 10.28 -2.70
C LEU A 260 5.04 10.32 -1.18
N GLY A 261 4.01 11.02 -0.67
CA GLY A 261 3.63 10.92 0.74
C GLY A 261 3.09 9.51 1.07
N PRO A 262 3.02 9.14 2.36
CA PRO A 262 2.39 7.89 2.78
C PRO A 262 0.93 7.82 2.29
N HIS A 263 0.54 6.68 1.70
CA HIS A 263 -0.79 6.46 1.16
C HIS A 263 -1.14 4.96 1.20
N ILE A 264 -2.42 4.66 0.97
CA ILE A 264 -2.94 3.30 0.76
C ILE A 264 -3.71 3.33 -0.57
N ASP A 265 -3.41 2.38 -1.46
CA ASP A 265 -4.10 2.27 -2.75
C ASP A 265 -5.41 1.47 -2.66
N GLY A 266 -6.11 1.34 -3.79
CA GLY A 266 -7.28 0.47 -3.93
C GLY A 266 -8.55 1.06 -3.32
N GLY A 267 -8.71 2.37 -3.40
CA GLY A 267 -9.86 3.12 -2.88
C GLY A 267 -9.47 4.10 -1.77
N GLY A 268 -10.05 5.30 -1.84
CA GLY A 268 -9.92 6.37 -0.85
C GLY A 268 -11.21 6.49 -0.04
N VAL A 269 -12.03 7.50 -0.35
CA VAL A 269 -13.32 7.73 0.32
C VAL A 269 -14.30 6.56 0.14
N GLU A 270 -14.11 5.76 -0.90
CA GLU A 270 -14.88 4.54 -1.18
C GLU A 270 -14.86 3.54 -0.02
N ARG A 271 -13.80 3.51 0.80
CA ARG A 271 -13.70 2.64 1.99
C ARG A 271 -14.81 2.87 3.02
N TRP A 272 -15.39 4.07 3.03
CA TRP A 272 -16.49 4.46 3.91
C TRP A 272 -17.83 4.51 3.16
N GLU A 273 -17.82 5.04 1.95
CA GLU A 273 -19.05 5.28 1.19
C GLU A 273 -19.61 4.01 0.56
N CYS A 274 -18.75 3.16 -0.01
CA CYS A 274 -19.18 1.90 -0.59
C CYS A 274 -19.60 0.94 0.52
N GLU A 275 -20.86 0.48 0.49
CA GLU A 275 -21.41 -0.42 1.51
C GLU A 275 -20.65 -1.74 1.61
N SER A 276 -20.33 -2.39 0.48
CA SER A 276 -19.55 -3.63 0.47
C SER A 276 -18.13 -3.40 0.98
N PHE A 277 -17.49 -2.28 0.64
CA PHE A 277 -16.16 -1.96 1.17
C PHE A 277 -16.21 -1.71 2.69
N ARG A 278 -17.15 -0.90 3.16
CA ARG A 278 -17.32 -0.60 4.58
C ARG A 278 -17.67 -1.84 5.40
N ALA A 279 -18.38 -2.81 4.82
CA ALA A 279 -18.71 -4.07 5.48
C ALA A 279 -17.49 -4.92 5.87
N LEU A 280 -16.32 -4.74 5.23
CA LEU A 280 -15.06 -5.37 5.68
C LEU A 280 -14.69 -4.98 7.11
N TRP A 281 -15.05 -3.77 7.52
CA TRP A 281 -14.71 -3.21 8.82
C TRP A 281 -15.78 -3.49 9.86
N ARG A 282 -16.71 -4.43 9.60
CA ARG A 282 -17.83 -4.70 10.52
C ARG A 282 -17.38 -5.05 11.94
N ASN A 283 -16.27 -5.78 12.10
CA ASN A 283 -15.75 -6.14 13.43
C ASN A 283 -15.18 -4.92 14.18
N ILE A 284 -14.91 -3.83 13.47
CA ILE A 284 -14.47 -2.54 14.01
C ILE A 284 -15.68 -1.63 14.27
N LEU A 285 -16.68 -1.66 13.39
CA LEU A 285 -17.80 -0.71 13.39
C LEU A 285 -19.02 -1.20 14.20
N LEU A 286 -19.28 -2.50 14.31
CA LEU A 286 -20.47 -3.00 15.01
C LEU A 286 -20.27 -2.97 16.53
N GLU A 287 -21.28 -2.47 17.24
CA GLU A 287 -21.31 -2.54 18.70
C GLU A 287 -21.09 -3.99 19.19
N ASN A 288 -20.42 -4.12 20.34
CA ASN A 288 -20.04 -5.39 20.96
C ASN A 288 -19.05 -6.25 20.15
N SER A 289 -18.53 -5.76 19.03
CA SER A 289 -17.38 -6.37 18.35
C SER A 289 -16.07 -5.81 18.89
N THR A 290 -14.95 -6.42 18.50
CA THR A 290 -13.61 -5.90 18.82
C THR A 290 -12.81 -5.77 17.54
N TRP A 291 -12.09 -4.65 17.38
CA TRP A 291 -11.27 -4.44 16.19
C TRP A 291 -10.21 -5.54 16.05
N GLN A 292 -9.75 -6.11 17.16
CA GLN A 292 -8.87 -7.30 17.25
C GLN A 292 -9.41 -8.53 16.50
N SER A 293 -10.74 -8.64 16.32
CA SER A 293 -11.37 -9.72 15.57
C SER A 293 -11.40 -9.46 14.06
N HIS A 294 -10.97 -8.30 13.58
CA HIS A 294 -10.78 -8.08 12.14
C HIS A 294 -9.63 -8.96 11.63
N ASP A 295 -9.88 -9.71 10.56
CA ASP A 295 -8.86 -10.51 9.89
C ASP A 295 -8.43 -9.83 8.58
N PRO A 296 -7.22 -9.25 8.52
CA PRO A 296 -6.75 -8.56 7.33
C PRO A 296 -6.50 -9.53 6.15
N TRP A 297 -6.35 -10.83 6.40
CA TRP A 297 -6.16 -11.87 5.39
C TRP A 297 -7.48 -12.45 4.88
N SER A 298 -8.64 -12.00 5.37
CA SER A 298 -9.93 -12.40 4.83
C SER A 298 -10.29 -11.61 3.56
N LEU A 299 -10.85 -12.29 2.55
CA LEU A 299 -11.51 -11.63 1.41
C LEU A 299 -12.89 -11.03 1.76
N GLY A 300 -13.30 -11.16 3.03
CA GLY A 300 -14.62 -10.83 3.54
C GLY A 300 -15.52 -12.07 3.53
N GLU A 301 -16.35 -12.22 4.57
CA GLU A 301 -17.23 -13.39 4.75
C GLU A 301 -18.14 -13.61 3.52
N ASN A 302 -18.57 -12.52 2.87
CA ASN A 302 -19.44 -12.53 1.70
C ASN A 302 -18.72 -12.01 0.43
N GLY A 303 -17.38 -11.97 0.43
CA GLY A 303 -16.61 -11.46 -0.71
C GLY A 303 -16.59 -9.95 -0.85
N GLU A 304 -16.67 -9.24 0.26
CA GLU A 304 -16.67 -7.78 0.33
C GLU A 304 -15.45 -7.15 -0.38
N ARG A 305 -14.24 -7.75 -0.31
CA ARG A 305 -13.06 -7.23 -1.03
C ARG A 305 -13.18 -7.30 -2.55
N MET A 306 -13.96 -8.23 -3.07
CA MET A 306 -14.16 -8.45 -4.51
C MET A 306 -15.29 -7.60 -5.06
N THR A 307 -16.32 -7.38 -4.26
CA THR A 307 -17.53 -6.64 -4.63
C THR A 307 -17.44 -5.15 -4.27
N ALA A 308 -16.40 -4.72 -3.54
CA ALA A 308 -16.12 -3.32 -3.25
C ALA A 308 -15.95 -2.49 -4.53
N LYS A 309 -16.71 -1.41 -4.64
CA LYS A 309 -16.53 -0.40 -5.69
C LYS A 309 -15.42 0.55 -5.25
N THR A 310 -14.19 0.26 -5.67
CA THR A 310 -12.98 1.03 -5.33
C THR A 310 -12.77 2.29 -6.17
N ASP A 311 -13.54 2.44 -7.25
CA ASP A 311 -13.52 3.59 -8.17
C ASP A 311 -14.94 4.13 -8.38
N MET A 312 -15.41 4.94 -7.45
CA MET A 312 -16.75 5.54 -7.53
C MET A 312 -16.74 6.91 -8.25
N TYR A 313 -15.54 7.44 -8.52
CA TYR A 313 -15.33 8.81 -9.00
C TYR A 313 -14.54 8.90 -10.31
N ASP A 314 -14.27 7.77 -10.96
CA ASP A 314 -13.43 7.68 -12.15
C ASP A 314 -12.03 8.28 -11.92
N GLY A 315 -11.44 7.95 -10.78
CA GLY A 315 -10.16 8.51 -10.36
C GLY A 315 -9.05 8.14 -11.34
N PRO A 316 -8.15 9.08 -11.72
CA PRO A 316 -7.14 8.84 -12.75
C PRO A 316 -6.14 7.74 -12.38
N GLY A 317 -5.93 7.51 -11.08
CA GLY A 317 -5.06 6.45 -10.54
C GLY A 317 -5.74 5.14 -10.20
N GLN A 318 -7.06 5.04 -10.37
CA GLN A 318 -7.79 3.92 -9.80
C GLN A 318 -7.53 2.62 -10.56
N CYS A 319 -7.24 1.57 -9.79
CA CYS A 319 -6.95 0.24 -10.28
C CYS A 319 -8.25 -0.50 -10.59
N GLY A 320 -8.41 -0.96 -11.84
CA GLY A 320 -9.60 -1.68 -12.29
C GLY A 320 -9.66 -3.15 -11.88
N VAL A 321 -8.67 -3.64 -11.13
CA VAL A 321 -8.61 -5.02 -10.63
C VAL A 321 -8.39 -5.03 -9.11
N PHE A 322 -8.94 -6.05 -8.45
CA PHE A 322 -8.65 -6.30 -7.04
C PHE A 322 -7.23 -6.89 -6.89
N ARG A 323 -6.41 -6.26 -6.06
CA ARG A 323 -5.06 -6.69 -5.72
C ARG A 323 -4.96 -6.86 -4.20
N PRO A 324 -5.06 -8.08 -3.65
CA PRO A 324 -4.95 -8.29 -2.21
C PRO A 324 -3.53 -8.01 -1.70
N LEU A 325 -2.52 -8.10 -2.58
CA LEU A 325 -1.13 -7.75 -2.31
C LEU A 325 -0.56 -6.88 -3.43
N GLN A 326 0.37 -6.00 -3.07
CA GLN A 326 1.25 -5.32 -4.01
C GLN A 326 2.67 -5.88 -3.88
N GLY A 327 3.46 -5.76 -4.95
CA GLY A 327 4.85 -6.18 -4.94
C GLY A 327 5.60 -5.75 -6.20
N TRP A 328 6.92 -5.82 -6.15
CA TRP A 328 7.79 -5.62 -7.30
C TRP A 328 9.01 -6.53 -7.21
N LEU A 329 9.53 -6.87 -8.39
CA LEU A 329 10.82 -7.52 -8.52
C LEU A 329 11.93 -6.47 -8.50
N SER A 330 12.92 -6.62 -7.61
CA SER A 330 14.09 -5.76 -7.63
C SER A 330 15.01 -6.10 -8.81
N MET A 331 15.43 -5.08 -9.56
CA MET A 331 16.41 -5.19 -10.65
C MET A 331 17.72 -4.45 -10.34
N SER A 332 17.97 -4.18 -9.05
CA SER A 332 19.17 -3.52 -8.54
C SER A 332 19.45 -3.91 -7.10
N SER A 333 20.67 -3.70 -6.66
CA SER A 333 21.01 -3.70 -5.24
C SER A 333 20.73 -2.30 -4.67
N THR A 334 19.96 -2.22 -3.59
CA THR A 334 19.61 -0.96 -2.91
C THR A 334 19.59 -1.18 -1.41
N SER A 335 20.20 -0.28 -0.67
CA SER A 335 20.24 -0.27 0.80
C SER A 335 19.10 0.57 1.38
N GLN A 336 18.97 0.54 2.72
CA GLN A 336 18.07 1.43 3.43
C GLN A 336 18.40 2.89 3.11
N ASN A 337 17.38 3.73 2.94
CA ASN A 337 17.48 5.16 2.62
C ASN A 337 18.00 5.50 1.21
N GLU A 338 18.23 4.53 0.33
CA GLU A 338 18.64 4.76 -1.07
C GLU A 338 17.44 4.87 -2.02
N GLY A 339 16.41 5.60 -1.60
CA GLY A 339 15.21 5.80 -2.42
C GLY A 339 14.30 4.57 -2.56
N THR A 340 14.40 3.64 -1.61
CA THR A 340 13.59 2.42 -1.50
C THR A 340 12.21 2.68 -0.87
N LEU A 341 11.37 1.65 -0.85
CA LEU A 341 10.06 1.68 -0.19
C LEU A 341 10.20 1.90 1.32
N LYS A 342 9.27 2.67 1.88
CA LYS A 342 8.96 2.67 3.31
C LYS A 342 7.53 2.16 3.50
N VAL A 343 7.34 1.31 4.51
CA VAL A 343 6.03 0.78 4.91
C VAL A 343 5.81 1.06 6.38
N LEU A 344 4.54 0.99 6.77
CA LEU A 344 4.10 0.99 8.15
C LEU A 344 3.61 -0.44 8.46
N PRO A 345 4.46 -1.31 9.03
CA PRO A 345 4.21 -2.75 9.09
C PRO A 345 3.36 -3.11 10.32
N PHE A 346 2.20 -2.46 10.44
CA PHE A 346 1.20 -2.63 11.50
C PHE A 346 -0.10 -3.09 10.85
N LEU A 347 -0.11 -4.29 10.27
CA LEU A 347 -1.23 -4.71 9.42
C LEU A 347 -2.55 -4.59 10.18
N HIS A 348 -2.60 -5.14 11.39
CA HIS A 348 -3.80 -5.18 12.21
C HIS A 348 -4.25 -3.80 12.72
N GLU A 349 -3.34 -2.94 13.17
CA GLU A 349 -3.70 -1.58 13.61
C GLU A 349 -4.05 -0.62 12.45
N SER A 350 -3.59 -0.92 11.22
CA SER A 350 -3.74 -0.03 10.06
C SER A 350 -4.95 -0.36 9.19
N THR A 351 -5.49 -1.57 9.30
CA THR A 351 -6.65 -2.06 8.54
C THR A 351 -7.79 -2.37 9.48
#